data_AF-A0A377ZGZ6-F1
#
_entry.id   AF-A0A377ZGZ6-F1
#
_cell.length_a   1.000
_cell.length_b   1.000
_cell.length_c   1.000
_cell.angle_alpha   90.00
_cell.angle_beta   90.00
_cell.angle_gamma   90.00
#
_symmetry.space_group_name_H-M   'P 1'
#
loop_
_entity.id
_entity.type
_entity.pdbx_description
1 polymer ?
#
loop_
_entity_poly.entity_id
_entity_poly.type
_entity_poly.pdbx_seq_one_letter_code
_entity_poly.pdbx_strand_id
1 'polypeptide(L)' 'MTIKLIVGLANPGAEYAATRHNAGAWYVDLLADRHRAPLREESKFFRLHLAPSTWRARNVRLMVPHYLYEPQR' A
#
# COMPACT_ATOMS: atom_id res chain seq x y z
N MET A 1 22.17 -4.10 -3.96
CA MET A 1 20.90 -3.77 -4.66
C MET A 1 20.22 -2.56 -4.01
N THR A 2 19.12 -2.05 -4.57
CA THR A 2 18.23 -1.05 -3.91
C THR A 2 16.78 -1.51 -4.00
N ILE A 3 15.99 -1.29 -2.95
CA ILE A 3 14.54 -1.60 -2.95
C ILE A 3 13.84 -0.70 -3.99
N LYS A 4 12.94 -1.30 -4.78
CA LYS A 4 12.14 -0.63 -5.83
C LYS A 4 10.63 -0.70 -5.59
N LEU A 5 10.20 -1.61 -4.72
CA LEU A 5 8.81 -1.91 -4.40
C LEU A 5 8.74 -2.34 -2.94
N ILE A 6 7.73 -1.86 -2.22
CA ILE A 6 7.35 -2.34 -0.89
C ILE A 6 5.89 -2.75 -0.98
N VAL A 7 5.59 -3.99 -0.58
CA VAL A 7 4.24 -4.57 -0.64
C VAL A 7 3.73 -4.79 0.77
N GLY A 8 2.59 -4.20 1.08
CA GLY A 8 1.87 -4.41 2.33
C GLY A 8 0.85 -5.51 2.13
N LEU A 9 1.08 -6.69 2.70
CA LEU A 9 0.13 -7.80 2.61
C LEU A 9 -1.05 -7.59 3.55
N ALA A 10 -2.23 -8.03 3.10
CA ALA A 10 -3.50 -8.02 3.80
C ALA A 10 -4.44 -9.07 3.20
N ASN A 11 -5.40 -9.53 4.01
CA ASN A 11 -6.54 -10.32 3.54
C ASN A 11 -7.66 -9.42 3.00
N PRO A 12 -8.48 -9.91 2.05
CA PRO A 12 -9.76 -9.31 1.70
C PRO A 12 -10.68 -9.16 2.92
N GLY A 13 -11.63 -8.22 2.87
CA GLY A 13 -12.76 -8.17 3.80
C GLY A 13 -12.64 -7.13 4.93
N ALA A 14 -13.76 -6.45 5.21
CA ALA A 14 -13.85 -5.47 6.29
C ALA A 14 -13.71 -6.13 7.67
N GLU A 15 -14.17 -7.37 7.80
CA GLU A 15 -14.00 -8.24 8.97
C GLU A 15 -12.52 -8.59 9.24
N TYR A 16 -11.64 -8.48 8.25
CA TYR A 16 -10.20 -8.67 8.40
C TYR A 16 -9.41 -7.36 8.62
N ALA A 17 -10.03 -6.19 8.43
CA ALA A 17 -9.35 -4.89 8.39
C ALA A 17 -8.55 -4.57 9.67
N ALA A 18 -9.07 -4.97 10.84
CA ALA A 18 -8.43 -4.80 12.15
C ALA A 18 -7.58 -6.02 12.62
N THR A 19 -7.42 -7.05 11.78
CA THR A 19 -6.65 -8.24 12.15
C THR A 19 -5.15 -8.03 11.99
N ARG A 20 -4.34 -8.63 12.88
CA ARG A 20 -2.86 -8.56 12.83
C ARG A 20 -2.25 -9.04 11.51
N HIS A 21 -3.01 -9.78 10.70
CA HIS A 21 -2.58 -10.22 9.37
C HIS A 21 -2.44 -9.04 8.38
N ASN A 22 -3.22 -7.97 8.56
CA ASN A 22 -3.25 -6.81 7.68
C ASN A 22 -2.22 -5.72 8.07
N ALA A 23 -1.36 -5.99 9.06
CA ALA A 23 -0.32 -5.06 9.50
C ALA A 23 0.68 -4.66 8.40
N GLY A 24 0.82 -5.49 7.35
CA GLY A 24 1.59 -5.14 6.15
C GLY A 24 0.99 -3.95 5.41
N ALA A 25 -0.33 -3.96 5.16
CA ALA A 25 -1.04 -2.84 4.55
C ALA A 25 -0.97 -1.59 5.44
N TRP A 26 -1.32 -1.68 6.73
CA TRP A 26 -1.27 -0.54 7.65
C TRP A 26 0.09 0.17 7.66
N TYR A 27 1.19 -0.59 7.57
CA TYR A 27 2.53 -0.03 7.45
C TYR A 27 2.73 0.74 6.14
N VAL A 28 2.28 0.20 5.01
CA VAL A 28 2.36 0.86 3.71
C VAL A 28 1.51 2.13 3.66
N ASP A 29 0.36 2.15 4.32
CA ASP A 29 -0.55 3.32 4.35
C ASP A 29 0.07 4.48 5.14
N LEU A 30 0.56 4.19 6.35
CA LEU A 30 1.29 5.15 7.19
C LEU A 30 2.56 5.68 6.50
N LEU A 31 3.17 4.86 5.64
CA LEU A 31 4.36 5.21 4.86
C LEU A 31 4.00 6.05 3.63
N ALA A 32 2.88 5.76 2.97
CA ALA A 32 2.29 6.55 1.90
C ALA A 32 1.96 7.97 2.37
N ASP A 33 1.25 8.11 3.50
CA ASP A 33 0.90 9.41 4.06
C ASP A 33 2.14 10.17 4.59
N ARG A 34 3.06 9.50 5.28
CA ARG A 34 4.33 10.10 5.72
C ARG A 34 5.16 10.67 4.56
N HIS A 35 5.07 10.06 3.37
CA HIS A 35 5.77 10.52 2.17
C HIS A 35 4.89 11.30 1.18
N ARG A 36 3.64 11.66 1.57
CA ARG A 36 2.65 12.36 0.72
C ARG A 36 2.45 11.72 -0.66
N ALA A 37 2.52 10.40 -0.69
CA ALA A 37 2.41 9.56 -1.89
C ALA A 37 1.11 8.75 -1.78
N PRO A 38 -0.08 9.35 -2.02
CA PRO A 38 -1.36 8.69 -1.82
C PRO A 38 -1.52 7.49 -2.75
N LEU A 39 -1.97 6.37 -2.19
CA LEU A 39 -2.30 5.16 -2.95
C LEU A 39 -3.48 5.42 -3.90
N ARG A 40 -3.41 4.86 -5.11
CA ARG A 40 -4.46 4.93 -6.13
C ARG A 40 -4.76 3.53 -6.65
N GLU A 41 -6.03 3.26 -6.95
CA GLU A 41 -6.44 1.99 -7.53
C GLU A 41 -5.98 1.89 -9.00
N GLU A 42 -5.23 0.84 -9.32
CA GLU A 42 -4.66 0.56 -10.63
C GLU A 42 -5.24 -0.74 -11.20
N SER A 43 -6.27 -0.59 -12.04
CA SER A 43 -7.06 -1.70 -12.60
C SER A 43 -6.22 -2.68 -13.45
N LYS A 44 -5.15 -2.18 -14.10
CA LYS A 44 -4.23 -2.97 -14.94
C LYS A 44 -3.45 -4.06 -14.19
N PHE A 45 -3.43 -4.05 -12.85
CA PHE A 45 -2.60 -4.95 -12.05
C PHE A 45 -3.39 -5.84 -11.06
N PHE A 46 -4.64 -6.22 -11.38
CA PHE A 46 -5.58 -6.91 -10.47
C PHE A 46 -6.15 -5.99 -9.36
N ARG A 47 -6.39 -4.71 -9.68
CA ARG A 47 -6.80 -3.65 -8.74
C ARG A 47 -5.90 -3.57 -7.49
N LEU A 48 -4.67 -3.11 -7.71
CA LEU A 48 -3.75 -2.78 -6.62
C LEU A 48 -3.92 -1.32 -6.21
N HIS A 49 -3.74 -1.05 -4.93
CA HIS A 49 -3.51 0.30 -4.44
C HIS A 49 -2.00 0.60 -4.57
N LEU A 50 -1.63 1.50 -5.50
CA LEU A 50 -0.24 1.85 -5.82
C LEU A 50 0.06 3.33 -5.58
N ALA A 51 1.27 3.63 -5.09
CA ALA A 51 1.80 4.99 -5.08
C ALA A 51 3.27 5.06 -5.57
N PRO A 52 3.62 5.99 -6.47
CA PRO A 52 5.00 6.34 -6.75
C PRO A 52 5.55 7.24 -5.64
N SER A 53 6.74 6.93 -5.11
CA SER A 53 7.42 7.76 -4.11
C SER A 53 8.91 7.89 -4.41
N THR A 54 9.53 8.98 -3.96
CA THR A 54 10.96 9.27 -4.22
C THR A 54 11.69 9.50 -2.91
N TRP A 55 12.55 8.57 -2.49
CA TRP A 55 13.27 8.62 -1.23
C TRP A 55 14.77 8.72 -1.47
N ARG A 56 15.42 9.80 -0.98
CA ARG A 56 16.85 10.08 -1.23
C ARG A 56 17.23 9.92 -2.71
N ALA A 57 16.49 10.61 -3.58
CA ALA A 57 16.60 10.57 -5.05
C ALA A 57 16.42 9.17 -5.70
N ARG A 58 15.76 8.22 -5.03
CA ARG A 58 15.46 6.88 -5.59
C ARG A 58 13.96 6.63 -5.62
N ASN A 59 13.46 6.23 -6.79
CA ASN A 59 12.06 5.86 -6.97
C ASN A 59 11.79 4.51 -6.28
N VAL A 60 10.80 4.50 -5.39
CA VAL A 60 10.26 3.34 -4.67
C VAL A 60 8.75 3.35 -4.86
N ARG A 61 8.17 2.23 -5.31
CA ARG A 61 6.72 2.06 -5.35
C ARG A 61 6.22 1.49 -4.02
N LEU A 62 5.09 2.02 -3.56
CA LEU A 62 4.29 1.46 -2.47
C LEU A 62 3.11 0.71 -3.09
N MET A 63 2.72 -0.41 -2.48
CA MET A 63 1.71 -1.33 -3.01
C MET A 63 0.94 -2.00 -1.87
N VAL A 64 -0.38 -1.98 -1.95
CA VAL A 64 -1.27 -2.90 -1.21
C VAL A 64 -2.10 -3.68 -2.25
N PRO A 65 -2.10 -5.02 -2.24
CA PRO A 65 -3.03 -5.80 -3.04
C PRO A 65 -4.39 -5.91 -2.34
N HIS A 66 -5.43 -6.00 -3.17
CA HIS A 66 -6.81 -6.36 -2.84
C HIS A 66 -7.84 -5.24 -2.60
N TYR A 67 -9.10 -5.66 -2.79
CA TYR A 67 -10.25 -4.91 -3.32
C TYR A 67 -11.13 -4.18 -2.29
N LEU A 68 -10.91 -4.44 -0.99
CA LEU A 68 -11.74 -3.94 0.13
C LEU A 68 -10.90 -3.12 1.14
N TYR A 69 -9.83 -2.50 0.64
CA TYR A 69 -9.08 -1.52 1.39
C TYR A 69 -9.81 -0.16 1.34
N GLU A 70 -10.64 0.09 2.35
CA GLU A 70 -11.07 1.45 2.68
C GLU A 70 -9.98 2.11 3.55
N PRO A 71 -9.26 3.14 3.05
CA PRO A 71 -8.37 3.92 3.90
C PRO A 71 -9.16 4.61 5.00
N GLN A 72 -8.70 4.53 6.25
CA GLN A 72 -9.33 5.17 7.40
C GLN A 72 -9.17 6.70 7.31
N ARG A 73 -10.15 7.37 6.67
CA ARG A 73 -10.27 8.83 6.53
C ARG A 73 -11.73 9.26 6.51
#